data_AF-A4YR22-F1
#
_entry.id   AF-A4YR22-F1
#
_cell.length_a   1.000
_cell.length_b   1.000
_cell.length_c   1.000
_cell.angle_alpha   90.00
_cell.angle_beta   90.00
_cell.angle_gamma   90.00
#
_symmetry.space_group_name_H-M   'P 1'
#
loop_
_entity.id
_entity.type
_entity.pdbx_description
1 polymer ?
#
loop_
_entity_poly.entity_id
_entity_poly.type
_entity_poly.pdbx_seq_one_letter_code
_entity_poly.pdbx_strand_id
1 'polypeptide(L)'
;MGDHIMPTERFQFDGASGDRLSAALDLPDGAPRAYALFAHCFSCGKDTHAARRIAMALTAHGIAVLRFDFTGLGSSEGDFANTTFSSNVADLVRAADHLRETRQAPAILIGHSLGGAAVLAAAGDIADAKAVVTIAAPSDPAHVTDMFKDSLEAIRRDGSAEVSLAGRPFRISSSFLDDVAEQRLLDKVKHLHKAVLVMHSPVDDTVGIDNATHIFVAAKHPKSFISLDHADHLISSKVDAAYIAEVIASWASRYVAPAVPEPAATDGPRGVVVRETRSSKLQQSIALGPHRLTADEPLSVGGQDTGPGPYDLLLAALGACTSMTMRLYADRKFLPLERITVTLRHSKIHAEDCAECETKVGLIDQLEREIHMDGTLDAEQRKKLMEIADKCPVHRTLTSEIRIVTRAVE
;
A
#
# COMPACT_ATOMS: atom_id res chain seq x y z
N MET A 1 -5.57 -7.58 20.89
CA MET A 1 -5.82 -7.17 19.49
C MET A 1 -4.84 -6.03 19.20
N GLY A 2 -3.58 -6.38 18.92
CA GLY A 2 -2.45 -5.46 18.94
C GLY A 2 -2.29 -4.75 17.61
N ASP A 3 -2.09 -3.43 17.66
CA ASP A 3 -1.72 -2.59 16.53
C ASP A 3 -0.40 -3.08 15.90
N HIS A 4 -0.46 -3.48 14.63
CA HIS A 4 0.65 -4.06 13.85
C HIS A 4 1.80 -3.05 13.66
N ILE A 5 3.05 -3.53 13.74
CA ILE A 5 4.25 -2.76 13.44
C ILE A 5 4.89 -3.37 12.17
N MET A 6 4.51 -2.84 11.00
CA MET A 6 5.36 -2.81 9.80
C MET A 6 6.69 -2.12 10.16
N PRO A 7 7.81 -2.27 9.41
CA PRO A 7 9.02 -1.50 9.69
C PRO A 7 8.76 -0.02 9.41
N THR A 8 8.25 0.67 10.44
CA THR A 8 8.14 2.11 10.50
C THR A 8 9.45 2.64 11.05
N GLU A 9 10.23 3.28 10.20
CA GLU A 9 11.42 3.99 10.63
C GLU A 9 11.01 5.35 11.19
N ARG A 10 11.37 5.63 12.45
CA ARG A 10 11.10 6.91 13.10
C ARG A 10 12.38 7.71 13.18
N PHE A 11 12.33 8.97 12.76
CA PHE A 11 13.47 9.87 12.74
C PHE A 11 13.02 11.33 12.82
N GLN A 12 13.98 12.25 12.82
CA GLN A 12 13.74 13.68 12.74
C GLN A 12 14.59 14.31 11.64
N PHE A 13 14.09 15.40 11.05
CA PHE A 13 14.78 16.21 10.05
C PHE A 13 14.53 17.70 10.30
N ASP A 14 15.30 18.58 9.66
CA ASP A 14 15.16 20.03 9.87
C ASP A 14 13.98 20.58 9.06
N GLY A 15 13.08 21.29 9.74
CA GLY A 15 11.94 22.00 9.15
C GLY A 15 12.34 23.32 8.49
N ALA A 16 11.36 24.02 7.93
CA ALA A 16 11.61 25.26 7.19
C ALA A 16 12.21 26.37 8.06
N SER A 17 11.79 26.43 9.32
CA SER A 17 12.23 27.43 10.31
C SER A 17 13.44 26.99 11.14
N GLY A 18 14.00 25.80 10.87
CA GLY A 18 15.11 25.21 11.64
C GLY A 18 14.69 24.33 12.82
N ASP A 19 13.40 24.28 13.16
CA ASP A 19 12.83 23.36 14.15
C ASP A 19 12.90 21.90 13.67
N ARG A 20 13.11 20.94 14.58
CA ARG A 20 13.16 19.51 14.22
C ARG A 20 11.76 18.94 14.01
N LEU A 21 11.50 18.40 12.83
CA LEU A 21 10.25 17.73 12.48
C LEU A 21 10.33 16.23 12.72
N SER A 22 9.35 15.66 13.43
CA SER A 22 9.24 14.24 13.69
C SER A 22 8.59 13.51 12.52
N ALA A 23 9.23 12.45 12.04
CA ALA A 23 8.79 11.69 10.89
C ALA A 23 8.64 10.19 11.20
N ALA A 24 7.82 9.54 10.40
CA ALA A 24 7.64 8.10 10.36
C ALA A 24 7.58 7.66 8.88
N LEU A 25 8.55 6.85 8.45
CA LEU A 25 8.57 6.25 7.12
C LEU A 25 8.11 4.80 7.22
N ASP A 26 6.91 4.55 6.70
CA ASP A 26 6.36 3.20 6.58
C ASP A 26 6.86 2.56 5.29
N LEU A 27 7.55 1.43 5.40
CA LEU A 27 8.11 0.72 4.25
C LEU A 27 7.29 -0.51 3.86
N PRO A 28 7.16 -0.81 2.56
CA PRO A 28 6.63 -2.08 2.07
C PRO A 28 7.62 -3.22 2.29
N ASP A 29 7.12 -4.45 2.15
CA ASP A 29 7.97 -5.63 2.07
C ASP A 29 8.73 -5.65 0.73
N GLY A 30 10.05 -5.40 0.81
CA GLY A 30 10.97 -5.33 -0.32
C GLY A 30 11.15 -3.92 -0.88
N ALA A 31 11.72 -3.81 -2.08
CA ALA A 31 11.99 -2.51 -2.71
C ALA A 31 10.69 -1.73 -3.00
N PRO A 32 10.56 -0.47 -2.54
CA PRO A 32 9.40 0.36 -2.83
C PRO A 32 9.23 0.64 -4.32
N ARG A 33 7.99 0.53 -4.81
CA ARG A 33 7.61 0.90 -6.19
C ARG A 33 7.52 2.40 -6.37
N ALA A 34 7.13 3.10 -5.32
CA ALA A 34 7.06 4.54 -5.27
C ALA A 34 7.17 4.99 -3.81
N TYR A 35 7.52 6.25 -3.63
CA TYR A 35 7.46 6.94 -2.36
C TYR A 35 6.31 7.96 -2.40
N ALA A 36 5.52 7.98 -1.33
CA ALA A 36 4.46 8.94 -1.09
C ALA A 36 4.81 9.81 0.12
N LEU A 37 4.52 11.11 0.02
CA LEU A 37 4.51 12.02 1.16
C LEU A 37 3.07 12.26 1.58
N PHE A 38 2.77 11.97 2.85
CA PHE A 38 1.41 12.07 3.39
C PHE A 38 1.33 13.13 4.49
N ALA A 39 0.73 14.27 4.13
CA ALA A 39 0.31 15.31 5.07
C ALA A 39 -1.04 14.98 5.70
N HIS A 40 -1.05 14.67 6.98
CA HIS A 40 -2.27 14.46 7.74
C HIS A 40 -2.92 15.80 8.17
N CYS A 41 -4.09 15.70 8.80
CA CYS A 41 -4.79 16.86 9.36
C CYS A 41 -3.94 17.59 10.42
N PHE A 42 -4.03 18.92 10.49
CA PHE A 42 -3.17 19.77 11.34
C PHE A 42 -3.58 19.73 12.83
N SER A 43 -4.79 19.29 13.17
CA SER A 43 -5.17 19.00 14.57
C SER A 43 -4.81 17.56 14.98
N CYS A 44 -4.30 16.79 14.02
CA CYS A 44 -4.00 15.38 14.16
C CYS A 44 -2.48 15.22 14.20
N GLY A 45 -1.97 14.31 15.04
CA GLY A 45 -0.58 13.87 14.90
C GLY A 45 -0.44 12.86 13.76
N LYS A 46 0.79 12.61 13.33
CA LYS A 46 1.15 11.61 12.31
C LYS A 46 0.65 10.22 12.66
N ASP A 47 0.51 9.94 13.95
CA ASP A 47 0.06 8.66 14.48
C ASP A 47 -1.48 8.55 14.60
N THR A 48 -2.25 9.43 13.93
CA THR A 48 -3.71 9.26 13.83
C THR A 48 -4.09 7.96 13.13
N HIS A 49 -5.22 7.39 13.55
CA HIS A 49 -5.69 6.11 13.03
C HIS A 49 -5.87 6.13 11.51
N ALA A 50 -6.44 7.18 10.94
CA ALA A 50 -6.61 7.30 9.49
C ALA A 50 -5.25 7.35 8.76
N ALA A 51 -4.38 8.28 9.13
CA ALA A 51 -3.08 8.45 8.50
C ALA A 51 -2.25 7.15 8.57
N ARG A 52 -2.20 6.52 9.74
CA ARG A 52 -1.47 5.26 9.93
C ARG A 52 -2.08 4.10 9.15
N ARG A 53 -3.41 3.95 9.14
CA ARG A 53 -4.08 2.84 8.43
C ARG A 53 -3.96 2.97 6.92
N ILE A 54 -4.15 4.17 6.38
CA ILE A 54 -3.98 4.44 4.95
C ILE A 54 -2.52 4.19 4.56
N ALA A 55 -1.55 4.68 5.33
CA ALA A 55 -0.13 4.45 5.08
C ALA A 55 0.22 2.95 5.09
N MET A 56 -0.22 2.21 6.11
CA MET A 56 0.00 0.77 6.21
C MET A 56 -0.68 -0.03 5.09
N ALA A 57 -1.86 0.40 4.62
CA ALA A 57 -2.52 -0.25 3.50
C ALA A 57 -1.81 0.06 2.17
N LEU A 58 -1.27 1.27 2.00
CA LEU A 58 -0.44 1.62 0.83
C LEU A 58 0.87 0.82 0.77
N THR A 59 1.49 0.52 1.91
CA THR A 59 2.71 -0.32 1.94
C THR A 59 2.43 -1.75 1.48
N ALA A 60 1.23 -2.29 1.73
CA ALA A 60 0.82 -3.58 1.16
C ALA A 60 0.80 -3.57 -0.39
N HIS A 61 0.62 -2.42 -1.01
CA HIS A 61 0.69 -2.23 -2.47
C HIS A 61 2.09 -1.87 -2.99
N GLY A 62 3.11 -1.90 -2.12
CA GLY A 62 4.50 -1.60 -2.47
C GLY A 62 4.83 -0.11 -2.48
N ILE A 63 4.01 0.75 -1.89
CA ILE A 63 4.25 2.20 -1.82
C ILE A 63 4.81 2.53 -0.44
N ALA A 64 6.02 3.07 -0.36
CA ALA A 64 6.58 3.60 0.88
C ALA A 64 5.93 4.94 1.20
N VAL A 65 5.58 5.18 2.47
CA VAL A 65 4.83 6.38 2.88
C VAL A 65 5.57 7.12 3.98
N LEU A 66 6.02 8.34 3.69
CA LEU A 66 6.54 9.26 4.69
C LEU A 66 5.39 10.07 5.28
N ARG A 67 5.21 9.96 6.59
CA ARG A 67 4.35 10.85 7.40
C ARG A 67 5.24 11.70 8.29
N PHE A 68 4.87 12.95 8.54
CA PHE A 68 5.59 13.81 9.46
C PHE A 68 4.62 14.73 10.19
N ASP A 69 4.96 15.09 11.42
CA ASP A 69 4.27 16.13 12.18
C ASP A 69 4.78 17.51 11.72
N PHE A 70 3.90 18.45 11.37
CA PHE A 70 4.32 19.84 11.05
C PHE A 70 4.92 20.54 12.29
N THR A 71 5.60 21.68 12.08
CA THR A 71 6.13 22.49 13.17
C THR A 71 5.08 22.76 14.24
N GLY A 72 5.41 22.53 15.51
CA GLY A 72 4.53 22.74 16.66
C GLY A 72 3.40 21.72 16.82
N LEU A 73 3.41 20.63 16.05
CA LEU A 73 2.47 19.52 16.18
C LEU A 73 3.14 18.23 16.66
N GLY A 74 2.36 17.41 17.38
CA GLY A 74 2.75 16.05 17.71
C GLY A 74 4.08 15.97 18.45
N SER A 75 5.08 15.36 17.82
CA SER A 75 6.45 15.24 18.34
C SER A 75 7.47 16.15 17.65
N SER A 76 7.02 17.09 16.82
CA SER A 76 7.86 18.12 16.22
C SER A 76 8.09 19.29 17.18
N GLU A 77 9.25 19.91 17.05
CA GLU A 77 9.61 21.12 17.80
C GLU A 77 8.85 22.35 17.29
N GLY A 78 8.98 23.46 18.02
CA GLY A 78 8.30 24.72 17.74
C GLY A 78 6.95 24.86 18.45
N ASP A 79 6.28 25.98 18.21
CA ASP A 79 4.92 26.27 18.70
C ASP A 79 4.04 26.60 17.50
N PHE A 80 2.99 25.81 17.31
CA PHE A 80 2.12 25.97 16.16
C PHE A 80 1.46 27.35 16.13
N ALA A 81 1.18 27.96 17.28
CA ALA A 81 0.58 29.28 17.34
C ALA A 81 1.45 30.36 16.66
N ASN A 82 2.76 30.11 16.51
CA ASN A 82 3.72 30.97 15.82
C ASN A 82 3.93 30.60 14.35
N THR A 83 3.25 29.56 13.85
CA THR A 83 3.33 29.13 12.46
C THR A 83 2.26 29.80 11.59
N THR A 84 2.52 29.82 10.28
CA THR A 84 1.56 30.21 9.24
C THR A 84 1.35 29.06 8.26
N PHE A 85 0.30 29.10 7.46
CA PHE A 85 0.05 28.06 6.46
C PHE A 85 1.19 27.92 5.44
N SER A 86 1.76 29.03 4.97
CA SER A 86 2.97 29.09 4.14
C SER A 86 4.16 28.40 4.80
N SER A 87 4.37 28.60 6.11
CA SER A 87 5.46 27.92 6.83
C SER A 87 5.22 26.41 6.89
N ASN A 88 3.98 25.95 7.04
CA ASN A 88 3.66 24.52 7.00
C ASN A 88 3.78 23.93 5.59
N VAL A 89 3.42 24.70 4.55
CA VAL A 89 3.72 24.33 3.14
C VAL A 89 5.22 24.19 2.94
N ALA A 90 6.03 25.07 3.51
CA ALA A 90 7.49 24.98 3.44
C ALA A 90 8.03 23.74 4.18
N ASP A 91 7.48 23.38 5.35
CA ASP A 91 7.81 22.12 6.04
C ASP A 91 7.51 20.88 5.17
N LEU A 92 6.40 20.92 4.43
CA LEU A 92 6.04 19.84 3.50
C LEU A 92 7.03 19.72 2.34
N VAL A 93 7.48 20.85 1.80
CA VAL A 93 8.56 20.85 0.79
C VAL A 93 9.86 20.30 1.39
N ARG A 94 10.22 20.68 2.63
CA ARG A 94 11.37 20.11 3.34
C ARG A 94 11.27 18.60 3.56
N ALA A 95 10.08 18.08 3.87
CA ALA A 95 9.86 16.64 3.99
C ALA A 95 10.09 15.92 2.65
N ALA A 96 9.64 16.53 1.53
CA ALA A 96 9.89 16.00 0.19
C ALA A 96 11.39 16.03 -0.17
N ASP A 97 12.08 17.11 0.18
CA ASP A 97 13.54 17.25 -0.03
C ASP A 97 14.31 16.21 0.77
N HIS A 98 14.00 16.05 2.05
CA HIS A 98 14.63 15.05 2.91
C HIS A 98 14.44 13.63 2.36
N LEU A 99 13.23 13.30 1.88
CA LEU A 99 12.96 12.00 1.29
C LEU A 99 13.72 11.79 -0.03
N ARG A 100 13.88 12.84 -0.84
CA ARG A 100 14.70 12.82 -2.06
C ARG A 100 16.16 12.54 -1.77
N GLU A 101 16.71 13.18 -0.73
CA GLU A 101 18.14 13.07 -0.37
C GLU A 101 18.48 11.72 0.28
N THR A 102 17.59 11.22 1.15
CA THR A 102 17.86 10.02 1.94
C THR A 102 17.36 8.72 1.31
N ARG A 103 16.38 8.82 0.39
CA ARG A 103 15.72 7.68 -0.25
C ARG A 103 15.51 7.94 -1.75
N GLN A 104 14.29 8.31 -2.12
CA GLN A 104 13.86 8.62 -3.47
C GLN A 104 12.77 9.68 -3.36
N ALA A 105 12.75 10.64 -4.30
CA ALA A 105 11.77 11.70 -4.28
C ALA A 105 10.32 11.18 -4.28
N PRO A 106 9.39 11.85 -3.56
CA PRO A 106 8.00 11.44 -3.53
C PRO A 106 7.34 11.63 -4.90
N ALA A 107 6.88 10.53 -5.48
CA ALA A 107 6.13 10.56 -6.74
C ALA A 107 4.63 10.83 -6.49
N ILE A 108 4.16 10.61 -5.26
CA ILE A 108 2.77 10.77 -4.84
C ILE A 108 2.72 11.74 -3.65
N LEU A 109 1.85 12.73 -3.71
CA LEU A 109 1.51 13.57 -2.57
C LEU A 109 0.09 13.23 -2.12
N ILE A 110 -0.09 13.02 -0.82
CA ILE A 110 -1.39 12.69 -0.22
C ILE A 110 -1.63 13.69 0.90
N GLY A 111 -2.81 14.30 0.91
CA GLY A 111 -3.20 15.24 1.95
C GLY A 111 -4.58 14.96 2.48
N HIS A 112 -4.75 14.96 3.81
CA HIS A 112 -6.04 14.80 4.48
C HIS A 112 -6.46 16.09 5.19
N SER A 113 -7.73 16.48 5.07
CA SER A 113 -8.27 17.72 5.65
C SER A 113 -7.41 18.93 5.24
N LEU A 114 -6.95 19.75 6.19
CA LEU A 114 -6.05 20.88 5.92
C LEU A 114 -4.71 20.47 5.30
N GLY A 115 -4.24 19.24 5.54
CA GLY A 115 -3.12 18.64 4.83
C GLY A 115 -3.37 18.49 3.32
N GLY A 116 -4.63 18.32 2.92
CA GLY A 116 -5.07 18.36 1.53
C GLY A 116 -4.83 19.72 0.87
N ALA A 117 -5.18 20.80 1.56
CA ALA A 117 -4.87 22.15 1.08
C ALA A 117 -3.34 22.38 1.01
N ALA A 118 -2.60 21.91 2.02
CA ALA A 118 -1.13 22.05 2.06
C ALA A 118 -0.46 21.32 0.89
N VAL A 119 -0.85 20.08 0.57
CA VAL A 119 -0.28 19.37 -0.59
C VAL A 119 -0.64 20.04 -1.91
N LEU A 120 -1.87 20.56 -2.06
CA LEU A 120 -2.25 21.30 -3.26
C LEU A 120 -1.43 22.59 -3.41
N ALA A 121 -1.13 23.28 -2.31
CA ALA A 121 -0.32 24.50 -2.31
C ALA A 121 1.16 24.23 -2.59
N ALA A 122 1.71 23.13 -2.08
CA ALA A 122 3.12 22.75 -2.20
C ALA A 122 3.45 21.98 -3.50
N ALA A 123 2.46 21.35 -4.12
CA ALA A 123 2.72 20.39 -5.19
C ALA A 123 3.42 21.00 -6.41
N GLY A 124 3.27 22.31 -6.66
CA GLY A 124 4.02 23.05 -7.68
C GLY A 124 5.53 23.11 -7.42
N ASP A 125 5.92 23.15 -6.15
CA ASP A 125 7.33 23.27 -5.73
C ASP A 125 8.01 21.89 -5.60
N ILE A 126 7.24 20.81 -5.59
CA ILE A 126 7.76 19.42 -5.55
C ILE A 126 7.73 18.82 -6.95
N ALA A 127 8.70 19.15 -7.79
CA ALA A 127 8.73 18.78 -9.22
C ALA A 127 8.61 17.26 -9.50
N ASP A 128 9.11 16.42 -8.59
CA ASP A 128 9.10 14.96 -8.72
C ASP A 128 7.70 14.36 -8.65
N ALA A 129 6.80 14.98 -7.89
CA ALA A 129 5.44 14.49 -7.69
C ALA A 129 4.68 14.47 -9.03
N LYS A 130 4.14 13.30 -9.38
CA LYS A 130 3.33 13.09 -10.60
C LYS A 130 1.84 12.99 -10.28
N ALA A 131 1.53 12.56 -9.07
CA ALA A 131 0.18 12.31 -8.58
C ALA A 131 -0.07 13.08 -7.28
N VAL A 132 -1.21 13.75 -7.18
CA VAL A 132 -1.65 14.50 -5.99
C VAL A 132 -3.02 14.02 -5.59
N VAL A 133 -3.17 13.61 -4.33
CA VAL A 133 -4.39 13.06 -3.76
C VAL A 133 -4.84 13.94 -2.60
N THR A 134 -6.11 14.31 -2.59
CA THR A 134 -6.73 15.01 -1.46
C THR A 134 -7.87 14.19 -0.90
N ILE A 135 -7.92 14.05 0.43
CA ILE A 135 -8.96 13.36 1.18
C ILE A 135 -9.63 14.38 2.09
N ALA A 136 -10.93 14.62 1.92
CA ALA A 136 -11.70 15.55 2.76
C ALA A 136 -11.12 16.98 2.83
N ALA A 137 -10.56 17.49 1.73
CA ALA A 137 -9.79 18.73 1.74
C ALA A 137 -10.64 19.99 1.54
N PRO A 138 -10.38 21.09 2.28
CA PRO A 138 -10.99 22.38 1.99
C PRO A 138 -10.40 22.99 0.71
N SER A 139 -11.24 23.69 -0.03
CA SER A 139 -10.93 24.21 -1.37
C SER A 139 -10.36 25.63 -1.36
N ASP A 140 -10.68 26.41 -0.33
CA ASP A 140 -10.25 27.79 -0.23
C ASP A 140 -10.22 28.29 1.23
N PRO A 141 -9.70 29.50 1.46
CA PRO A 141 -9.53 30.09 2.77
C PRO A 141 -10.83 30.51 3.45
N ALA A 142 -11.87 30.84 2.69
CA ALA A 142 -13.18 31.13 3.26
C ALA A 142 -13.77 29.87 3.88
N HIS A 143 -13.53 28.70 3.30
CA HIS A 143 -13.92 27.42 3.89
C HIS A 143 -13.09 27.05 5.13
N VAL A 144 -11.78 27.36 5.14
CA VAL A 144 -10.95 27.18 6.35
C VAL A 144 -11.41 28.12 7.46
N THR A 145 -11.72 29.37 7.12
CA THR A 145 -12.31 30.36 8.02
C THR A 145 -13.66 29.88 8.55
N ASP A 146 -14.47 29.26 7.68
CA ASP A 146 -15.80 28.77 8.02
C ASP A 146 -15.78 27.66 9.07
N MET A 147 -14.72 26.83 9.09
CA MET A 147 -14.50 25.82 10.12
C MET A 147 -14.31 26.43 11.52
N PHE A 148 -14.00 27.73 11.60
CA PHE A 148 -13.71 28.43 12.85
C PHE A 148 -14.68 29.59 13.13
N LYS A 149 -15.86 29.62 12.49
CA LYS A 149 -16.84 30.72 12.60
C LYS A 149 -17.10 31.17 14.02
N ASP A 150 -17.32 30.23 14.92
CA ASP A 150 -17.66 30.50 16.32
C ASP A 150 -16.51 31.15 17.11
N SER A 151 -15.28 31.03 16.62
CA SER A 151 -14.07 31.58 17.25
C SER A 151 -13.46 32.75 16.46
N LEU A 152 -13.97 33.08 15.27
CA LEU A 152 -13.38 34.12 14.41
C LEU A 152 -13.30 35.49 15.07
N GLU A 153 -14.35 35.89 15.79
CA GLU A 153 -14.35 37.16 16.50
C GLU A 153 -13.28 37.19 17.60
N ALA A 154 -13.11 36.08 18.33
CA ALA A 154 -12.07 35.94 19.34
C ALA A 154 -10.66 35.95 18.71
N ILE A 155 -10.45 35.21 17.62
CA ILE A 155 -9.17 35.16 16.89
C ILE A 155 -8.79 36.57 16.39
N ARG A 156 -9.74 37.31 15.82
CA ARG A 156 -9.50 38.67 15.30
C ARG A 156 -9.25 39.68 16.41
N ARG A 157 -9.93 39.56 17.55
CA ARG A 157 -9.77 40.48 18.69
C ARG A 157 -8.48 40.23 19.46
N ASP A 158 -8.21 38.95 19.76
CA ASP A 158 -7.15 38.54 20.69
C ASP A 158 -5.89 38.06 19.96
N GLY A 159 -5.89 38.13 18.62
CA GLY A 159 -4.79 37.72 17.73
C GLY A 159 -4.67 36.20 17.53
N SER A 160 -5.24 35.40 18.44
CA SER A 160 -5.32 33.93 18.37
C SER A 160 -6.46 33.41 19.25
N ALA A 161 -6.96 32.21 18.98
CA ALA A 161 -7.89 31.52 19.87
C ALA A 161 -7.66 30.00 19.87
N GLU A 162 -8.13 29.34 20.93
CA GLU A 162 -8.24 27.89 20.96
C GLU A 162 -9.52 27.46 20.24
N VAL A 163 -9.36 26.60 19.24
CA VAL A 163 -10.43 26.02 18.41
C VAL A 163 -10.42 24.51 18.55
N SER A 164 -11.57 23.88 18.36
CA SER A 164 -11.66 22.41 18.33
C SER A 164 -11.84 21.95 16.89
N LEU A 165 -10.93 21.14 16.38
CA LEU A 165 -11.08 20.49 15.08
C LEU A 165 -11.12 18.98 15.26
N ALA A 166 -12.27 18.39 14.94
CA ALA A 166 -12.56 16.96 15.11
C ALA A 166 -12.33 16.47 16.57
N GLY A 167 -12.74 17.29 17.54
CA GLY A 167 -12.73 16.96 18.96
C GLY A 167 -11.41 17.21 19.69
N ARG A 168 -10.41 17.82 19.04
CA ARG A 168 -9.12 18.17 19.66
C ARG A 168 -8.90 19.68 19.72
N PRO A 169 -8.55 20.22 20.91
CA PRO A 169 -8.27 21.64 21.07
C PRO A 169 -6.92 21.98 20.43
N PHE A 170 -6.87 23.15 19.81
CA PHE A 170 -5.70 23.62 19.10
C PHE A 170 -5.72 25.14 18.95
N ARG A 171 -4.56 25.80 18.98
CA ARG A 171 -4.49 27.27 18.91
C ARG A 171 -4.21 27.74 17.50
N ILE A 172 -5.07 28.60 16.97
CA ILE A 172 -4.91 29.21 15.64
C ILE A 172 -4.71 30.72 15.78
N SER A 173 -3.81 31.28 14.98
CA SER A 173 -3.52 32.71 14.92
C SER A 173 -4.31 33.39 13.80
N SER A 174 -4.55 34.69 13.95
CA SER A 174 -5.08 35.54 12.89
C SER A 174 -4.19 35.55 11.65
N SER A 175 -2.86 35.61 11.85
CA SER A 175 -1.88 35.53 10.77
C SER A 175 -1.95 34.24 9.96
N PHE A 176 -2.29 33.11 10.60
CA PHE A 176 -2.53 31.87 9.88
C PHE A 176 -3.73 32.00 8.93
N LEU A 177 -4.86 32.54 9.40
CA LEU A 177 -6.06 32.71 8.57
C LEU A 177 -5.81 33.64 7.38
N ASP A 178 -5.11 34.75 7.62
CA ASP A 178 -4.77 35.72 6.58
C ASP A 178 -3.81 35.10 5.54
N ASP A 179 -2.80 34.34 5.99
CA ASP A 179 -1.85 33.68 5.09
C ASP A 179 -2.50 32.55 4.26
N VAL A 180 -3.45 31.80 4.84
CA VAL A 180 -4.28 30.86 4.07
C VAL A 180 -5.04 31.63 2.98
N ALA A 181 -5.63 32.79 3.31
CA ALA A 181 -6.37 33.67 2.39
C ALA A 181 -5.56 34.03 1.14
N GLU A 182 -4.27 34.28 1.32
CA GLU A 182 -3.36 34.71 0.26
C GLU A 182 -2.90 33.59 -0.67
N GLN A 183 -3.05 32.31 -0.29
CA GLN A 183 -2.54 31.18 -1.10
C GLN A 183 -3.25 30.99 -2.44
N ARG A 184 -4.46 31.54 -2.60
CA ARG A 184 -5.30 31.41 -3.82
C ARG A 184 -5.28 29.98 -4.37
N LEU A 185 -5.63 29.01 -3.52
CA LEU A 185 -5.41 27.59 -3.76
C LEU A 185 -5.93 27.11 -5.11
N LEU A 186 -7.16 27.50 -5.48
CA LEU A 186 -7.78 27.09 -6.75
C LEU A 186 -7.01 27.60 -7.99
N ASP A 187 -6.36 28.76 -7.90
CA ASP A 187 -5.50 29.26 -8.98
C ASP A 187 -4.25 28.38 -9.11
N LYS A 188 -3.62 27.99 -8.00
CA LYS A 188 -2.49 27.04 -8.01
C LYS A 188 -2.91 25.71 -8.64
N VAL A 189 -4.07 25.18 -8.26
CA VAL A 189 -4.64 23.92 -8.79
C VAL A 189 -4.83 23.97 -10.31
N LYS A 190 -5.27 25.11 -10.86
CA LYS A 190 -5.47 25.32 -12.30
C LYS A 190 -4.18 25.23 -13.13
N HIS A 191 -3.05 25.50 -12.50
CA HIS A 191 -1.71 25.51 -13.10
C HIS A 191 -0.82 24.35 -12.60
N LEU A 192 -1.40 23.35 -11.93
CA LEU A 192 -0.63 22.32 -11.25
C LEU A 192 0.09 21.33 -12.19
N HIS A 193 -0.49 21.07 -13.37
CA HIS A 193 0.07 20.16 -14.39
C HIS A 193 0.47 18.76 -13.88
N LYS A 194 -0.26 18.24 -12.88
CA LYS A 194 -0.10 16.89 -12.29
C LYS A 194 -1.42 16.14 -12.31
N ALA A 195 -1.38 14.82 -12.16
CA ALA A 195 -2.59 14.03 -11.99
C ALA A 195 -3.21 14.33 -10.62
N VAL A 196 -4.51 14.62 -10.58
CA VAL A 196 -5.23 14.95 -9.33
C VAL A 196 -6.33 13.94 -9.05
N LEU A 197 -6.35 13.38 -7.85
CA LEU A 197 -7.43 12.56 -7.33
C LEU A 197 -8.06 13.24 -6.11
N VAL A 198 -9.34 13.58 -6.22
CA VAL A 198 -10.13 14.15 -5.13
C VAL A 198 -10.99 13.04 -4.53
N MET A 199 -10.87 12.79 -3.23
CA MET A 199 -11.64 11.78 -2.50
C MET A 199 -12.39 12.46 -1.37
N HIS A 200 -13.71 12.31 -1.31
CA HIS A 200 -14.50 13.07 -0.34
C HIS A 200 -15.84 12.40 -0.05
N SER A 201 -16.29 12.49 1.20
CA SER A 201 -17.58 11.93 1.62
C SER A 201 -18.72 12.93 1.41
N PRO A 202 -19.87 12.55 0.83
CA PRO A 202 -21.04 13.41 0.71
C PRO A 202 -21.68 13.73 2.06
N VAL A 203 -21.35 12.97 3.12
CA VAL A 203 -21.87 13.18 4.49
C VAL A 203 -20.82 13.76 5.45
N ASP A 204 -19.72 14.31 4.92
CA ASP A 204 -18.72 15.01 5.72
C ASP A 204 -19.34 16.27 6.36
N ASP A 205 -19.41 16.28 7.70
CA ASP A 205 -20.01 17.33 8.52
C ASP A 205 -19.02 18.45 8.89
N THR A 206 -17.74 18.28 8.57
CA THR A 206 -16.66 19.20 8.93
C THR A 206 -16.21 20.01 7.71
N VAL A 207 -15.96 19.33 6.59
CA VAL A 207 -15.64 19.96 5.31
C VAL A 207 -16.63 19.47 4.28
N GLY A 208 -17.63 20.29 3.97
CA GLY A 208 -18.70 19.93 3.04
C GLY A 208 -18.18 19.54 1.65
N ILE A 209 -18.91 18.63 0.99
CA ILE A 209 -18.56 18.03 -0.31
C ILE A 209 -18.35 19.04 -1.44
N ASP A 210 -18.92 20.24 -1.35
CA ASP A 210 -18.74 21.32 -2.33
C ASP A 210 -17.25 21.71 -2.49
N ASN A 211 -16.44 21.54 -1.46
CA ASN A 211 -15.00 21.74 -1.54
C ASN A 211 -14.33 20.79 -2.55
N ALA A 212 -14.73 19.52 -2.55
CA ALA A 212 -14.25 18.55 -3.53
C ALA A 212 -14.65 18.97 -4.95
N THR A 213 -15.87 19.47 -5.12
CA THR A 213 -16.37 20.00 -6.39
C THR A 213 -15.51 21.17 -6.87
N HIS A 214 -15.21 22.14 -6.00
CA HIS A 214 -14.37 23.29 -6.36
C HIS A 214 -12.95 22.88 -6.77
N ILE A 215 -12.30 22.01 -6.00
CA ILE A 215 -10.96 21.49 -6.33
C ILE A 215 -11.00 20.75 -7.68
N PHE A 216 -11.98 19.86 -7.86
CA PHE A 216 -12.12 19.08 -9.08
C PHE A 216 -12.39 19.97 -10.31
N VAL A 217 -13.25 20.98 -10.19
CA VAL A 217 -13.54 21.91 -11.30
C VAL A 217 -12.31 22.75 -11.64
N ALA A 218 -11.59 23.26 -10.64
CA ALA A 218 -10.38 24.06 -10.84
C ALA A 218 -9.24 23.26 -11.49
N ALA A 219 -9.08 21.97 -11.14
CA ALA A 219 -8.05 21.11 -11.69
C ALA A 219 -8.21 20.92 -13.21
N LYS A 220 -7.10 20.72 -13.92
CA LYS A 220 -7.09 20.27 -15.32
C LYS A 220 -6.89 18.77 -15.40
N HIS A 221 -7.18 18.17 -16.56
CA HIS A 221 -6.90 16.75 -16.77
C HIS A 221 -5.39 16.44 -16.74
N PRO A 222 -5.00 15.24 -16.26
CA PRO A 222 -5.87 14.19 -15.76
C PRO A 222 -6.34 14.45 -14.30
N LYS A 223 -7.66 14.37 -14.09
CA LYS A 223 -8.31 14.58 -12.80
C LYS A 223 -9.41 13.54 -12.57
N SER A 224 -9.60 13.15 -11.33
CA SER A 224 -10.56 12.13 -10.91
C SER A 224 -11.22 12.53 -9.59
N PHE A 225 -12.47 12.09 -9.39
CA PHE A 225 -13.20 12.24 -8.14
C PHE A 225 -13.74 10.87 -7.71
N ILE A 226 -13.63 10.57 -6.41
CA ILE A 226 -14.16 9.35 -5.79
C ILE A 226 -14.97 9.76 -4.55
N SER A 227 -16.24 9.37 -4.53
CA SER A 227 -17.09 9.50 -3.34
C SER A 227 -16.67 8.47 -2.29
N LEU A 228 -16.59 8.88 -1.03
CA LEU A 228 -16.33 8.00 0.12
C LEU A 228 -17.61 7.54 0.83
N ASP A 229 -18.76 7.76 0.18
CA ASP A 229 -20.08 7.29 0.61
C ASP A 229 -20.48 7.72 2.04
N HIS A 230 -20.25 6.87 3.03
CA HIS A 230 -20.63 7.10 4.42
C HIS A 230 -19.44 7.38 5.36
N ALA A 231 -18.22 7.48 4.82
CA ALA A 231 -17.05 7.77 5.62
C ALA A 231 -17.19 9.11 6.36
N ASP A 232 -16.78 9.16 7.63
CA ASP A 232 -16.71 10.41 8.39
C ASP A 232 -15.47 11.23 8.01
N HIS A 233 -15.41 12.50 8.45
CA HIS A 233 -14.30 13.39 8.13
C HIS A 233 -12.92 12.80 8.50
N LEU A 234 -12.86 12.08 9.63
CA LEU A 234 -11.64 11.52 10.18
C LEU A 234 -11.28 10.13 9.66
N ILE A 235 -12.06 9.52 8.76
CA ILE A 235 -11.87 8.16 8.27
C ILE A 235 -11.66 7.18 9.44
N SER A 236 -12.60 7.16 10.39
CA SER A 236 -12.51 6.36 11.62
C SER A 236 -12.62 4.85 11.36
N SER A 237 -13.31 4.46 10.28
CA SER A 237 -13.48 3.08 9.83
C SER A 237 -12.19 2.49 9.24
N LYS A 238 -11.90 1.23 9.59
CA LYS A 238 -10.79 0.49 8.99
C LYS A 238 -11.06 0.13 7.52
N VAL A 239 -12.32 -0.12 7.18
CA VAL A 239 -12.73 -0.51 5.83
C VAL A 239 -12.54 0.67 4.88
N ASP A 240 -12.94 1.88 5.29
CA ASP A 240 -12.80 3.08 4.46
C ASP A 240 -11.33 3.43 4.25
N ALA A 241 -10.50 3.32 5.29
CA ALA A 241 -9.06 3.54 5.17
C ALA A 241 -8.39 2.55 4.21
N ALA A 242 -8.79 1.27 4.23
CA ALA A 242 -8.28 0.25 3.31
C ALA A 242 -8.74 0.53 1.87
N TYR A 243 -10.02 0.86 1.67
CA TYR A 243 -10.57 1.23 0.37
C TYR A 243 -9.85 2.44 -0.23
N ILE A 244 -9.65 3.50 0.57
CA ILE A 244 -8.93 4.70 0.14
C ILE A 244 -7.52 4.34 -0.34
N ALA A 245 -6.78 3.54 0.43
CA ALA A 245 -5.42 3.14 0.07
C ALA A 245 -5.38 2.30 -1.21
N GLU A 246 -6.30 1.34 -1.38
CA GLU A 246 -6.38 0.50 -2.58
C GLU A 246 -6.69 1.33 -3.83
N VAL A 247 -7.65 2.26 -3.74
CA VAL A 247 -7.99 3.17 -4.83
C VAL A 247 -6.82 4.08 -5.18
N ILE A 248 -6.15 4.66 -4.17
CA ILE A 248 -4.95 5.49 -4.39
C ILE A 248 -3.85 4.69 -5.07
N ALA A 249 -3.53 3.48 -4.58
CA ALA A 249 -2.48 2.66 -5.13
C ALA A 249 -2.77 2.25 -6.58
N SER A 250 -4.01 1.84 -6.86
CA SER A 250 -4.45 1.45 -8.20
C SER A 250 -4.44 2.64 -9.16
N TRP A 251 -5.02 3.78 -8.77
CA TRP A 251 -5.07 4.99 -9.60
C TRP A 251 -3.68 5.58 -9.85
N ALA A 252 -2.85 5.68 -8.80
CA ALA A 252 -1.51 6.25 -8.90
C ALA A 252 -0.58 5.41 -9.79
N SER A 253 -0.81 4.09 -9.89
CA SER A 253 -0.03 3.18 -10.74
C SER A 253 0.03 3.60 -12.22
N ARG A 254 -0.90 4.45 -12.68
CA ARG A 254 -0.90 5.00 -14.04
C ARG A 254 0.16 6.09 -14.26
N TYR A 255 0.57 6.78 -13.18
CA TYR A 255 1.41 7.99 -13.23
C TYR A 255 2.78 7.79 -12.60
N VAL A 256 2.88 6.91 -11.62
CA VAL A 256 4.17 6.51 -11.06
C VAL A 256 4.74 5.40 -11.92
N ALA A 257 6.02 5.50 -12.30
CA ALA A 257 6.68 4.43 -13.01
C ALA A 257 6.51 3.13 -12.20
N PRO A 258 6.23 1.98 -12.83
CA PRO A 258 6.41 0.72 -12.14
C PRO A 258 7.84 0.72 -11.58
N ALA A 259 8.05 0.16 -10.38
CA ALA A 259 9.41 -0.13 -9.90
C ALA A 259 10.20 -0.62 -11.10
N VAL A 260 11.33 0.04 -11.42
CA VAL A 260 12.25 -0.50 -12.42
C VAL A 260 12.43 -1.95 -12.00
N PRO A 261 11.99 -2.93 -12.81
CA PRO A 261 12.20 -4.32 -12.46
C PRO A 261 13.69 -4.40 -12.16
N GLU A 262 14.07 -4.89 -10.98
CA GLU A 262 15.44 -5.36 -10.82
C GLU A 262 15.75 -6.14 -12.09
N PRO A 263 16.88 -5.81 -12.78
CA PRO A 263 17.17 -6.33 -14.10
C PRO A 263 16.86 -7.82 -14.07
N ALA A 264 15.93 -8.23 -14.97
CA ALA A 264 15.33 -9.55 -14.97
C ALA A 264 16.43 -10.55 -14.61
N ALA A 265 16.26 -11.20 -13.44
CA ALA A 265 17.28 -12.04 -12.84
C ALA A 265 18.06 -12.78 -13.93
N THR A 266 19.36 -12.52 -14.00
CA THR A 266 20.30 -13.20 -14.88
C THR A 266 20.03 -14.69 -14.86
N ASP A 267 19.55 -15.28 -15.97
CA ASP A 267 19.22 -16.70 -16.24
C ASP A 267 19.33 -17.69 -15.05
N GLY A 268 18.60 -17.43 -13.97
CA GLY A 268 18.75 -18.16 -12.71
C GLY A 268 17.54 -18.04 -11.80
N PRO A 269 17.34 -19.00 -10.89
CA PRO A 269 16.21 -19.00 -9.97
C PRO A 269 16.25 -17.76 -9.07
N ARG A 270 15.11 -17.06 -8.97
CA ARG A 270 14.95 -15.91 -8.08
C ARG A 270 15.03 -16.35 -6.63
N GLY A 271 15.63 -15.53 -5.77
CA GLY A 271 15.51 -15.69 -4.33
C GLY A 271 14.06 -15.53 -3.87
N VAL A 272 13.64 -16.34 -2.90
CA VAL A 272 12.34 -16.22 -2.24
C VAL A 272 12.57 -15.60 -0.87
N VAL A 273 11.90 -14.49 -0.60
CA VAL A 273 11.91 -13.87 0.74
C VAL A 273 10.52 -14.03 1.34
N VAL A 274 10.44 -14.70 2.48
CA VAL A 274 9.20 -14.89 3.25
C VAL A 274 9.33 -14.09 4.53
N ARG A 275 8.32 -13.29 4.86
CA ARG A 275 8.28 -12.48 6.08
C ARG A 275 6.90 -12.56 6.71
N GLU A 276 6.87 -12.56 8.02
CA GLU A 276 5.60 -12.38 8.73
C GLU A 276 5.06 -10.98 8.43
N THR A 277 3.81 -10.91 7.98
CA THR A 277 3.11 -9.63 7.78
C THR A 277 2.74 -8.96 9.09
N ARG A 278 2.67 -9.77 10.16
CA ARG A 278 2.13 -9.43 11.49
C ARG A 278 0.64 -9.07 11.49
N SER A 279 -0.05 -9.07 10.35
CA SER A 279 -1.50 -8.83 10.23
C SER A 279 -2.32 -9.95 10.86
N SER A 280 -1.81 -11.17 10.81
CA SER A 280 -2.30 -12.33 11.55
C SER A 280 -1.14 -13.07 12.19
N LYS A 281 -1.45 -14.05 13.06
CA LYS A 281 -0.43 -14.89 13.71
C LYS A 281 0.42 -15.67 12.69
N LEU A 282 -0.18 -16.07 11.57
CA LEU A 282 0.43 -16.99 10.61
C LEU A 282 0.52 -16.41 9.18
N GLN A 283 -0.01 -15.21 8.92
CA GLN A 283 0.03 -14.58 7.60
C GLN A 283 1.45 -14.14 7.25
N GLN A 284 1.93 -14.60 6.10
CA GLN A 284 3.23 -14.30 5.52
C GLN A 284 3.08 -13.51 4.22
N SER A 285 3.99 -12.56 3.98
CA SER A 285 4.24 -11.98 2.67
C SER A 285 5.40 -12.74 2.01
N ILE A 286 5.22 -13.09 0.73
CA ILE A 286 6.20 -13.81 -0.07
C ILE A 286 6.59 -12.90 -1.25
N ALA A 287 7.87 -12.54 -1.32
CA ALA A 287 8.45 -11.75 -2.41
C ALA A 287 9.32 -12.63 -3.32
N LEU A 288 9.05 -12.56 -4.63
CA LEU A 288 9.67 -13.36 -5.69
C LEU A 288 10.08 -12.45 -6.86
N GLY A 289 11.13 -11.64 -6.66
CA GLY A 289 11.44 -10.50 -7.54
C GLY A 289 10.28 -9.48 -7.55
N PRO A 290 9.69 -9.14 -8.71
CA PRO A 290 8.55 -8.22 -8.79
C PRO A 290 7.21 -8.80 -8.30
N HIS A 291 7.10 -10.12 -8.10
CA HIS A 291 5.85 -10.73 -7.67
C HIS A 291 5.71 -10.69 -6.14
N ARG A 292 4.48 -10.57 -5.68
CA ARG A 292 4.08 -10.62 -4.27
C ARG A 292 2.93 -11.61 -4.13
N LEU A 293 3.04 -12.51 -3.16
CA LEU A 293 2.00 -13.46 -2.78
C LEU A 293 1.77 -13.35 -1.27
N THR A 294 0.56 -13.70 -0.83
CA THR A 294 0.22 -13.90 0.58
C THR A 294 0.15 -15.40 0.83
N ALA A 295 0.69 -15.85 1.96
CA ALA A 295 0.41 -17.17 2.50
C ALA A 295 -0.22 -17.01 3.88
N ASP A 296 -1.18 -17.85 4.21
CA ASP A 296 -1.80 -17.85 5.53
C ASP A 296 -2.34 -19.24 5.82
N GLU A 297 -2.66 -19.48 7.07
CA GLU A 297 -3.29 -20.72 7.48
C GLU A 297 -4.79 -20.52 7.73
N PRO A 298 -5.60 -21.58 7.70
CA PRO A 298 -6.99 -21.50 8.10
C PRO A 298 -7.17 -21.04 9.54
N LEU A 299 -8.36 -20.52 9.84
CA LEU A 299 -8.78 -20.10 11.18
C LEU A 299 -8.60 -21.23 12.23
N SER A 300 -8.80 -22.48 11.84
CA SER A 300 -8.75 -23.66 12.72
C SER A 300 -7.38 -23.89 13.38
N VAL A 301 -6.30 -23.43 12.76
CA VAL A 301 -4.92 -23.55 13.29
C VAL A 301 -4.32 -22.19 13.69
N GLY A 302 -5.15 -21.14 13.68
CA GLY A 302 -4.81 -19.81 14.18
C GLY A 302 -4.37 -18.79 13.13
N GLY A 303 -4.57 -19.07 11.83
CA GLY A 303 -4.44 -18.08 10.77
C GLY A 303 -5.73 -17.30 10.54
N GLN A 304 -5.85 -16.64 9.38
CA GLN A 304 -7.04 -15.86 8.98
C GLN A 304 -7.57 -16.25 7.59
N ASP A 305 -7.04 -17.31 6.98
CA ASP A 305 -7.45 -17.78 5.65
C ASP A 305 -7.37 -16.69 4.56
N THR A 306 -6.39 -15.80 4.70
CA THR A 306 -6.20 -14.66 3.78
C THR A 306 -5.33 -15.00 2.56
N GLY A 307 -4.82 -16.21 2.49
CA GLY A 307 -3.99 -16.75 1.41
C GLY A 307 -3.82 -18.26 1.55
N PRO A 308 -3.26 -18.94 0.54
CA PRO A 308 -3.00 -20.37 0.58
C PRO A 308 -2.03 -20.77 1.71
N GLY A 309 -2.23 -21.95 2.28
CA GLY A 309 -1.29 -22.55 3.22
C GLY A 309 0.01 -23.01 2.54
N PRO A 310 1.05 -23.36 3.33
CA PRO A 310 2.32 -23.84 2.78
C PRO A 310 2.17 -25.09 1.90
N TYR A 311 1.32 -26.04 2.28
CA TYR A 311 1.05 -27.23 1.45
C TYR A 311 0.27 -26.87 0.18
N ASP A 312 -0.66 -25.91 0.22
CA ASP A 312 -1.37 -25.45 -0.97
C ASP A 312 -0.40 -24.80 -1.97
N LEU A 313 0.58 -24.03 -1.48
CA LEU A 313 1.63 -23.46 -2.32
C LEU A 313 2.53 -24.53 -2.93
N LEU A 314 2.85 -25.59 -2.18
CA LEU A 314 3.60 -26.74 -2.69
C LEU A 314 2.82 -27.47 -3.79
N LEU A 315 1.52 -27.72 -3.56
CA LEU A 315 0.63 -28.33 -4.55
C LEU A 315 0.50 -27.44 -5.79
N ALA A 316 0.34 -26.13 -5.63
CA ALA A 316 0.27 -25.18 -6.73
C ALA A 316 1.56 -25.23 -7.58
N ALA A 317 2.74 -25.29 -6.94
CA ALA A 317 4.02 -25.41 -7.64
C ALA A 317 4.11 -26.72 -8.47
N LEU A 318 3.71 -27.86 -7.88
CA LEU A 318 3.70 -29.16 -8.57
C LEU A 318 2.71 -29.17 -9.74
N GLY A 319 1.49 -28.66 -9.53
CA GLY A 319 0.43 -28.63 -10.53
C GLY A 319 0.80 -27.74 -11.73
N ALA A 320 1.30 -26.54 -11.45
CA ALA A 320 1.77 -25.61 -12.46
C ALA A 320 2.92 -26.22 -13.30
N CYS A 321 3.94 -26.78 -12.64
CA CYS A 321 5.07 -27.39 -13.33
C CYS A 321 4.67 -28.59 -14.20
N THR A 322 3.75 -29.43 -13.70
CA THR A 322 3.18 -30.57 -14.45
C THR A 322 2.48 -30.09 -15.72
N SER A 323 1.54 -29.14 -15.59
CA SER A 323 0.77 -28.60 -16.71
C SER A 323 1.67 -27.95 -17.77
N MET A 324 2.63 -27.13 -17.34
CA MET A 324 3.62 -26.50 -18.24
C MET A 324 4.45 -27.54 -19.00
N THR A 325 4.92 -28.59 -18.32
CA THR A 325 5.75 -29.65 -18.95
C THR A 325 4.96 -30.43 -20.00
N MET A 326 3.72 -30.80 -19.70
CA MET A 326 2.82 -31.47 -20.64
C MET A 326 2.53 -30.59 -21.85
N ARG A 327 2.25 -29.30 -21.65
CA ARG A 327 2.03 -28.31 -22.73
C ARG A 327 3.25 -28.21 -23.65
N LEU A 328 4.44 -28.02 -23.09
CA LEU A 328 5.70 -27.94 -23.86
C LEU A 328 5.93 -29.20 -24.72
N TYR A 329 5.60 -30.38 -24.18
CA TYR A 329 5.71 -31.63 -24.94
C TYR A 329 4.68 -31.72 -26.06
N ALA A 330 3.41 -31.41 -25.77
CA ALA A 330 2.34 -31.42 -26.76
C ALA A 330 2.66 -30.49 -27.94
N ASP A 331 3.12 -29.27 -27.65
CA ASP A 331 3.47 -28.29 -28.68
C ASP A 331 4.65 -28.77 -29.53
N ARG A 332 5.70 -29.32 -28.89
CA ARG A 332 6.87 -29.89 -29.59
C ARG A 332 6.52 -31.06 -30.50
N LYS A 333 5.48 -31.82 -30.15
CA LYS A 333 5.02 -33.00 -30.90
C LYS A 333 3.80 -32.72 -31.76
N PHE A 334 3.35 -31.47 -31.82
CA PHE A 334 2.16 -31.03 -32.54
C PHE A 334 0.90 -31.85 -32.17
N LEU A 335 0.75 -32.20 -30.89
CA LEU A 335 -0.42 -32.94 -30.40
C LEU A 335 -1.63 -31.99 -30.26
N PRO A 336 -2.86 -32.45 -30.58
CA PRO A 336 -4.07 -31.63 -30.50
C PRO A 336 -4.61 -31.52 -29.06
N LEU A 337 -3.75 -31.09 -28.12
CA LEU A 337 -4.10 -30.85 -26.72
C LEU A 337 -4.60 -29.41 -26.55
N GLU A 338 -5.85 -29.22 -26.15
CA GLU A 338 -6.47 -27.91 -26.01
C GLU A 338 -6.29 -27.33 -24.61
N ARG A 339 -6.57 -28.12 -23.57
CA ARG A 339 -6.46 -27.70 -22.17
C ARG A 339 -5.99 -28.84 -21.27
N ILE A 340 -5.23 -28.46 -20.24
CA ILE A 340 -4.80 -29.36 -19.16
C ILE A 340 -5.35 -28.79 -17.85
N THR A 341 -6.06 -29.60 -17.08
CA THR A 341 -6.48 -29.29 -15.71
C THR A 341 -5.81 -30.28 -14.78
N VAL A 342 -5.08 -29.78 -13.77
CA VAL A 342 -4.42 -30.60 -12.75
C VAL A 342 -5.05 -30.29 -11.40
N THR A 343 -5.67 -31.29 -10.79
CA THR A 343 -6.25 -31.21 -9.45
C THR A 343 -5.33 -31.97 -8.50
N LEU A 344 -4.95 -31.34 -7.39
CA LEU A 344 -4.03 -31.89 -6.41
C LEU A 344 -4.65 -31.88 -5.01
N ARG A 345 -4.35 -32.91 -4.23
CA ARG A 345 -4.75 -33.02 -2.83
C ARG A 345 -3.56 -33.48 -1.99
N HIS A 346 -3.48 -33.01 -0.76
CA HIS A 346 -2.51 -33.47 0.24
C HIS A 346 -3.24 -34.18 1.38
N SER A 347 -2.72 -35.32 1.80
CA SER A 347 -3.20 -36.08 2.94
C SER A 347 -2.02 -36.74 3.67
N LYS A 348 -2.24 -37.17 4.91
CA LYS A 348 -1.31 -38.04 5.64
C LYS A 348 -1.90 -39.43 5.73
N ILE A 349 -1.17 -40.43 5.27
CA ILE A 349 -1.57 -41.84 5.27
C ILE A 349 -0.61 -42.67 6.12
N HIS A 350 -1.03 -43.83 6.60
CA HIS A 350 -0.08 -44.76 7.25
C HIS A 350 0.83 -45.41 6.20
N ALA A 351 2.09 -45.58 6.55
CA ALA A 351 3.10 -46.19 5.68
C ALA A 351 2.74 -47.61 5.23
N GLU A 352 1.96 -48.31 6.03
CA GLU A 352 1.41 -49.65 5.75
C GLU A 352 0.38 -49.63 4.60
N ASP A 353 -0.31 -48.49 4.41
CA ASP A 353 -1.31 -48.31 3.36
C ASP A 353 -0.69 -47.89 2.01
N CYS A 354 0.63 -47.61 1.98
CA CYS A 354 1.37 -47.26 0.77
C CYS A 354 2.28 -48.40 0.31
N ALA A 355 1.76 -49.27 -0.57
CA ALA A 355 2.48 -50.43 -1.10
C ALA A 355 3.82 -50.05 -1.76
N GLU A 356 3.86 -48.91 -2.45
CA GLU A 356 4.98 -48.42 -3.25
C GLU A 356 5.96 -47.51 -2.48
N CYS A 357 5.66 -47.12 -1.24
CA CYS A 357 6.53 -46.24 -0.45
C CYS A 357 7.75 -46.98 0.12
N GLU A 358 8.92 -46.34 0.12
CA GLU A 358 10.14 -46.88 0.74
C GLU A 358 10.07 -46.89 2.28
N THR A 359 9.41 -45.88 2.86
CA THR A 359 9.13 -45.84 4.30
C THR A 359 8.02 -46.83 4.63
N LYS A 360 8.26 -47.73 5.58
CA LYS A 360 7.32 -48.80 5.97
C LYS A 360 6.72 -48.64 7.36
N VAL A 361 7.06 -47.56 8.09
CA VAL A 361 6.57 -47.29 9.46
C VAL A 361 6.27 -45.81 9.61
N GLY A 362 5.16 -45.45 10.26
CA GLY A 362 4.76 -44.06 10.54
C GLY A 362 3.71 -43.51 9.58
N LEU A 363 3.49 -42.19 9.61
CA LEU A 363 2.64 -41.48 8.67
C LEU A 363 3.51 -40.92 7.53
N ILE A 364 3.03 -41.03 6.29
CA ILE A 364 3.68 -40.52 5.07
C ILE A 364 2.78 -39.43 4.47
N ASP A 365 3.38 -38.37 3.97
CA ASP A 365 2.68 -37.36 3.17
C ASP A 365 2.37 -37.92 1.78
N GLN A 366 1.09 -37.94 1.42
CA GLN A 366 0.61 -38.35 0.11
C GLN A 366 0.11 -37.14 -0.67
N LEU A 367 0.63 -36.97 -1.89
CA LEU A 367 0.11 -36.00 -2.86
C LEU A 367 -0.62 -36.77 -3.96
N GLU A 368 -1.94 -36.60 -4.03
CA GLU A 368 -2.76 -37.19 -5.08
C GLU A 368 -2.93 -36.19 -6.23
N ARG A 369 -2.67 -36.63 -7.46
CA ARG A 369 -2.74 -35.80 -8.66
C ARG A 369 -3.68 -36.39 -9.70
N GLU A 370 -4.78 -35.69 -9.97
CA GLU A 370 -5.71 -35.99 -11.05
C GLU A 370 -5.45 -35.06 -12.23
N ILE A 371 -5.37 -35.60 -13.45
CA ILE A 371 -5.09 -34.82 -14.66
C ILE A 371 -6.19 -35.04 -15.70
N HIS A 372 -6.86 -33.96 -16.08
CA HIS A 372 -7.81 -33.93 -17.17
C HIS A 372 -7.19 -33.28 -18.42
N MET A 373 -7.41 -33.89 -19.59
CA MET A 373 -6.88 -33.45 -20.87
C MET A 373 -8.02 -33.30 -21.89
N ASP A 374 -8.28 -32.05 -22.28
CA ASP A 374 -9.21 -31.68 -23.35
C ASP A 374 -8.49 -31.66 -24.70
N GLY A 375 -9.15 -32.14 -25.75
CA GLY A 375 -8.63 -32.15 -27.12
C GLY A 375 -8.82 -33.48 -27.85
N THR A 376 -8.57 -33.48 -29.16
CA THR A 376 -8.76 -34.65 -30.05
C THR A 376 -7.57 -35.62 -29.99
N LEU A 377 -7.19 -36.00 -28.77
CA LEU A 377 -6.06 -36.88 -28.50
C LEU A 377 -6.45 -38.35 -28.61
N ASP A 378 -5.65 -39.14 -29.33
CA ASP A 378 -5.77 -40.59 -29.33
C ASP A 378 -5.26 -41.22 -28.01
N ALA A 379 -5.47 -42.52 -27.85
CA ALA A 379 -5.10 -43.25 -26.63
C ALA A 379 -3.58 -43.28 -26.39
N GLU A 380 -2.78 -43.34 -27.45
CA GLU A 380 -1.31 -43.37 -27.35
C GLU A 380 -0.78 -42.00 -26.92
N GLN A 381 -1.30 -40.93 -27.50
CA GLN A 381 -1.00 -39.55 -27.15
C GLN A 381 -1.37 -39.24 -25.70
N ARG A 382 -2.57 -39.67 -25.25
CA ARG A 382 -3.00 -39.51 -23.84
C ARG A 382 -2.08 -40.26 -22.88
N LYS A 383 -1.73 -41.51 -23.18
CA LYS A 383 -0.78 -42.29 -22.38
C LYS A 383 0.58 -41.60 -22.32
N LYS A 384 1.06 -41.10 -23.45
CA LYS A 384 2.36 -40.41 -23.50
C LYS A 384 2.36 -39.12 -22.69
N LEU A 385 1.29 -38.34 -22.74
CA LEU A 385 1.16 -37.12 -21.94
C LEU A 385 1.13 -37.43 -20.43
N MET A 386 0.48 -38.52 -20.01
CA MET A 386 0.55 -38.99 -18.62
C MET A 386 1.97 -39.36 -18.19
N GLU A 387 2.74 -40.07 -19.02
CA GLU A 387 4.16 -40.36 -18.73
C GLU A 387 5.03 -39.08 -18.65
N ILE A 388 4.64 -38.01 -19.35
CA ILE A 388 5.34 -36.72 -19.32
C ILE A 388 4.99 -35.93 -18.05
N ALA A 389 3.80 -36.12 -17.49
CA ALA A 389 3.38 -35.46 -16.24
C ALA A 389 4.32 -35.77 -15.06
N ASP A 390 4.92 -36.97 -15.03
CA ASP A 390 5.90 -37.38 -14.00
C ASP A 390 7.33 -36.89 -14.25
N LYS A 391 7.56 -36.19 -15.37
CA LYS A 391 8.90 -35.70 -15.76
C LYS A 391 9.10 -34.22 -15.51
N CYS A 392 8.11 -33.55 -14.91
CA CYS A 392 8.24 -32.13 -14.62
C CYS A 392 9.33 -31.90 -13.56
N PRO A 393 10.13 -30.82 -13.67
CA PRO A 393 11.22 -30.54 -12.74
C PRO A 393 10.83 -30.60 -11.25
N VAL A 394 9.67 -30.04 -10.87
CA VAL A 394 9.20 -30.04 -9.47
C VAL A 394 8.89 -31.46 -8.99
N HIS A 395 8.23 -32.30 -9.80
CA HIS A 395 8.01 -33.71 -9.46
C HIS A 395 9.34 -34.42 -9.20
N ARG A 396 10.30 -34.26 -10.11
CA ARG A 396 11.64 -34.86 -9.97
C ARG A 396 12.34 -34.43 -8.69
N THR A 397 12.21 -33.15 -8.31
CA THR A 397 12.76 -32.66 -7.05
C THR A 397 12.10 -33.35 -5.85
N LEU A 398 10.77 -33.44 -5.81
CA LEU A 398 10.01 -34.07 -4.73
C LEU A 398 10.30 -35.58 -4.56
N THR A 399 10.65 -36.27 -5.65
CA THR A 399 10.99 -37.70 -5.64
C THR A 399 12.49 -37.96 -5.59
N SER A 400 13.32 -36.94 -5.32
CA SER A 400 14.78 -37.06 -5.25
C SER A 400 15.29 -36.67 -3.87
N GLU A 401 16.57 -36.95 -3.59
CA GLU A 401 17.21 -36.47 -2.37
C GLU A 401 17.34 -34.95 -2.39
N ILE A 402 16.69 -34.26 -1.44
CA ILE A 402 16.76 -32.81 -1.27
C ILE A 402 17.61 -32.49 -0.04
N ARG A 403 18.70 -31.73 -0.23
CA ARG A 403 19.51 -31.20 0.87
C ARG A 403 19.11 -29.76 1.20
N ILE A 404 18.54 -29.53 2.38
CA ILE A 404 18.24 -28.20 2.92
C ILE A 404 19.41 -27.75 3.81
N VAL A 405 19.99 -26.59 3.51
CA VAL A 405 21.11 -26.01 4.26
C VAL A 405 20.62 -24.78 5.03
N THR A 406 20.65 -24.84 6.36
CA THR A 406 20.23 -23.75 7.26
C THR A 406 21.44 -22.99 7.80
N ARG A 407 21.38 -21.66 7.81
CA ARG A 407 22.39 -20.78 8.42
C ARG A 407 21.68 -19.64 9.14
N ALA A 408 22.19 -19.26 10.32
CA ALA A 408 21.79 -18.02 10.99
C ALA A 408 22.55 -16.85 10.36
N VAL A 409 21.86 -15.72 10.20
CA VAL A 409 22.45 -14.44 9.79
C VAL A 409 22.11 -13.46 10.91
N GLU A 410 23.13 -12.88 11.53
CA GLU A 410 23.01 -11.90 12.63
C GLU A 410 22.74 -10.48 12.12
#